data_AF-A0A974DKI9-F1
#
_entry.id   AF-A0A974DKI9-F1
#
_cell.length_a   1.000
_cell.length_b   1.000
_cell.length_c   1.000
_cell.angle_alpha   90.00
_cell.angle_beta   90.00
_cell.angle_gamma   90.00
#
_symmetry.space_group_name_H-M   'P 1'
#
loop_
_entity.id
_entity.type
_entity.pdbx_description
1 polymer ?
#
loop_
_entity_poly.entity_id
_entity_poly.type
_entity_poly.pdbx_seq_one_letter_code
_entity_poly.pdbx_strand_id
1 'polypeptide(L)'
;MPFCFAEPPVSVTKSVWVWTGNTTVLRCHHDPKDSLIMVTWKVHPLYNSHCSLSLIWENLTKNNNCSERMRQENISLRIENTAVTDRGNYSCEIVTALGTFFTSVLLEVLVQPSVTLELNKLGVPECRAHGGNPAANISWTPEAVGSISTNTAMQPDRSWTVTSTYTVTSNNVTQVTCLVSHPTFVQPHVSSIRISSSTAGLGM
;
A
#
# COMPACT_ATOMS: atom_id res chain seq x y z
N MET A 1 -5.02 41.20 -22.74
CA MET A 1 -5.29 40.89 -21.32
C MET A 1 -5.28 39.38 -21.18
N PRO A 2 -4.22 38.74 -20.65
CA PRO A 2 -4.21 37.31 -20.43
C PRO A 2 -4.93 37.00 -19.12
N PHE A 3 -5.83 36.03 -19.16
CA PHE A 3 -6.48 35.45 -17.99
C PHE A 3 -5.41 34.87 -17.08
N CYS A 4 -5.20 35.47 -15.90
CA CYS A 4 -4.49 34.81 -14.83
C CYS A 4 -5.35 33.63 -14.37
N PHE A 5 -4.98 32.42 -14.77
CA PHE A 5 -5.36 31.23 -14.03
C PHE A 5 -4.72 31.39 -12.64
N ALA A 6 -5.54 31.69 -11.64
CA ALA A 6 -5.09 31.57 -10.26
C ALA A 6 -4.66 30.10 -10.06
N GLU A 7 -3.39 29.89 -9.74
CA GLU A 7 -2.92 28.59 -9.26
C GLU A 7 -3.78 28.21 -8.04
N PRO A 8 -4.35 26.99 -8.01
CA PRO A 8 -5.08 26.55 -6.82
C PRO A 8 -4.11 26.57 -5.62
N PRO A 9 -4.59 27.00 -4.43
CA PRO A 9 -3.74 27.10 -3.26
C PRO A 9 -3.08 25.76 -2.97
N VAL A 10 -1.77 25.79 -2.71
CA VAL A 10 -0.90 24.62 -2.48
C VAL A 10 -1.55 23.69 -1.45
N SER A 11 -2.14 22.59 -1.93
CA SER A 11 -2.70 21.57 -1.06
C SER A 11 -1.54 20.77 -0.43
N VAL A 12 -1.38 20.87 0.88
CA VAL A 12 -0.42 20.04 1.62
C VAL A 12 -0.85 18.59 1.47
N THR A 13 -0.15 17.84 0.63
CA THR A 13 -0.43 16.42 0.41
C THR A 13 0.24 15.63 1.54
N LYS A 14 -0.54 15.19 2.52
CA LYS A 14 -0.04 14.35 3.62
C LYS A 14 -0.21 12.87 3.26
N SER A 15 0.87 12.10 3.34
CA SER A 15 0.78 10.63 3.24
C SER A 15 0.33 10.04 4.57
N VAL A 16 -0.67 9.15 4.53
CA VAL A 16 -1.21 8.44 5.69
C VAL A 16 -1.13 6.95 5.42
N TRP A 17 -0.45 6.22 6.31
CA TRP A 17 -0.25 4.78 6.21
C TRP A 17 -1.24 4.07 7.14
N VAL A 18 -2.00 3.11 6.60
CA VAL A 18 -3.01 2.38 7.36
C VAL A 18 -2.92 0.89 7.10
N TRP A 19 -3.23 0.07 8.11
CA TRP A 19 -3.27 -1.37 7.94
C TRP A 19 -4.54 -1.79 7.20
N THR A 20 -4.42 -2.78 6.33
CA THR A 20 -5.58 -3.44 5.72
C THR A 20 -6.53 -3.99 6.80
N GLY A 21 -7.81 -4.01 6.53
CA GLY A 21 -8.85 -4.47 7.45
C GLY A 21 -9.25 -3.46 8.55
N ASN A 22 -8.39 -2.49 8.86
CA ASN A 22 -8.70 -1.48 9.87
C ASN A 22 -9.70 -0.45 9.37
N THR A 23 -10.37 0.21 10.32
CA THR A 23 -11.12 1.44 10.04
C THR A 23 -10.15 2.61 9.96
N THR A 24 -10.21 3.35 8.86
CA THR A 24 -9.42 4.57 8.63
C THR A 24 -10.29 5.81 8.79
N VAL A 25 -9.78 6.85 9.44
CA VAL A 25 -10.45 8.16 9.53
C VAL A 25 -9.54 9.24 8.99
N LEU A 26 -9.93 9.83 7.86
CA LEU A 26 -9.25 10.97 7.26
C LEU A 26 -9.89 12.26 7.79
N ARG A 27 -9.06 13.11 8.37
CA ARG A 27 -9.50 14.39 8.95
C ARG A 27 -9.25 15.52 7.97
N CYS A 28 -10.23 16.40 7.86
CA CYS A 28 -10.08 17.66 7.17
C CYS A 28 -9.66 18.76 8.14
N HIS A 29 -8.88 19.73 7.66
CA HIS A 29 -8.48 20.88 8.47
C HIS A 29 -9.45 22.04 8.27
N HIS A 30 -9.88 22.65 9.37
CA HIS A 30 -10.81 23.78 9.39
C HIS A 30 -10.49 24.68 10.59
N ASP A 31 -10.47 26.00 10.41
CA ASP A 31 -10.39 26.95 11.52
C ASP A 31 -11.76 27.04 12.21
N PRO A 32 -11.90 26.74 13.50
CA PRO A 32 -13.17 26.82 14.22
C PRO A 32 -13.86 28.20 14.17
N LYS A 33 -13.14 29.27 13.84
CA LYS A 33 -13.70 30.62 13.70
C LYS A 33 -14.51 30.82 12.43
N ASP A 34 -14.27 30.00 11.41
CA ASP A 34 -14.90 30.13 10.12
C ASP A 34 -16.27 29.45 10.11
N SER A 35 -17.25 30.09 9.47
CA SER A 35 -18.58 29.50 9.33
C SER A 35 -18.57 28.44 8.23
N LEU A 36 -18.69 27.18 8.64
CA LEU A 36 -18.77 26.02 7.74
C LEU A 36 -20.08 26.05 6.94
N ILE A 37 -20.00 26.02 5.61
CA ILE A 37 -21.17 25.97 4.71
C ILE A 37 -21.33 24.55 4.13
N MET A 38 -20.24 23.99 3.60
CA MET A 38 -20.26 22.69 2.94
C MET A 38 -18.91 22.00 3.08
N VAL A 39 -18.93 20.67 3.23
CA VAL A 39 -17.73 19.83 3.21
C VAL A 39 -17.89 18.74 2.18
N THR A 40 -16.97 18.67 1.24
CA THR A 40 -16.94 17.67 0.18
C THR A 40 -15.64 16.89 0.22
N TRP A 41 -15.74 15.56 0.29
CA TRP A 41 -14.64 14.64 0.05
C TRP A 41 -14.69 14.14 -1.38
N LYS A 42 -13.65 14.41 -2.16
CA LYS A 42 -13.42 13.82 -3.48
C LYS A 42 -12.43 12.67 -3.34
N VAL A 43 -12.88 11.47 -3.65
CA VAL A 43 -12.14 10.22 -3.50
C VAL A 43 -11.63 9.78 -4.86
N HIS A 44 -10.31 9.68 -4.99
CA HIS A 44 -9.63 9.27 -6.21
C HIS A 44 -8.74 8.03 -5.94
N PRO A 45 -9.34 6.83 -5.86
CA PRO A 45 -8.58 5.60 -5.74
C PRO A 45 -7.75 5.36 -7.00
N LEU A 46 -6.65 4.62 -6.89
CA LEU A 46 -5.77 4.30 -8.02
C LEU A 46 -6.39 3.30 -9.01
N TYR A 47 -7.26 2.42 -8.51
CA TYR A 47 -7.77 1.27 -9.27
C TYR A 47 -9.28 1.28 -9.49
N ASN A 48 -10.01 2.13 -8.78
CA ASN A 48 -11.47 2.19 -8.79
C ASN A 48 -11.95 3.53 -9.36
N SER A 49 -13.24 3.62 -9.71
CA SER A 49 -13.85 4.87 -10.15
C SER A 49 -13.81 5.94 -9.07
N HIS A 50 -13.64 7.19 -9.50
CA HIS A 50 -13.77 8.35 -8.63
C HIS A 50 -15.17 8.45 -8.04
N CYS A 51 -15.25 8.91 -6.80
CA CYS A 51 -16.52 9.13 -6.11
C CYS A 51 -16.37 10.33 -5.16
N SER A 52 -17.48 10.77 -4.57
CA SER A 52 -17.52 11.92 -3.68
C SER A 52 -18.59 11.77 -2.60
N LEU A 53 -18.29 12.30 -1.43
CA LEU A 53 -19.23 12.50 -0.33
C LEU A 53 -19.33 14.00 -0.06
N SER A 54 -20.55 14.53 0.09
CA SER A 54 -20.74 15.91 0.49
C SER A 54 -21.75 16.04 1.63
N LEU A 55 -21.52 17.04 2.47
CA LEU A 55 -22.36 17.43 3.59
C LEU A 55 -22.61 18.93 3.53
N ILE A 56 -23.89 19.33 3.42
CA ILE A 56 -24.32 20.72 3.60
C ILE A 56 -24.55 20.96 5.08
N TRP A 57 -23.93 21.99 5.64
CA TRP A 57 -23.91 22.20 7.09
C TRP A 57 -25.25 22.68 7.65
N GLU A 58 -25.94 23.59 6.95
CA GLU A 58 -27.17 24.24 7.41
C GLU A 58 -28.30 23.25 7.74
N ASN A 59 -28.51 22.27 6.87
CA ASN A 59 -29.60 21.31 6.97
C ASN A 59 -29.13 19.86 7.11
N LEU A 60 -27.81 19.66 7.27
CA LEU A 60 -27.16 18.34 7.37
C LEU A 60 -27.47 17.39 6.20
N THR A 61 -27.75 17.92 5.01
CA THR A 61 -28.01 17.11 3.82
C THR A 61 -26.73 16.41 3.37
N LYS A 62 -26.82 15.08 3.22
CA LYS A 62 -25.71 14.24 2.76
C LYS A 62 -25.97 13.75 1.34
N ASN A 63 -24.96 13.85 0.49
CA ASN A 63 -24.93 13.19 -0.81
C ASN A 63 -23.70 12.28 -0.87
N ASN A 64 -23.89 11.02 -1.25
CA ASN A 64 -22.82 10.03 -1.29
C ASN A 64 -23.02 9.11 -2.49
N ASN A 65 -22.02 9.03 -3.37
CA ASN A 65 -21.98 8.06 -4.46
C ASN A 65 -20.81 7.07 -4.32
N CYS A 66 -20.11 7.08 -3.17
CA CYS A 66 -19.08 6.12 -2.83
C CYS A 66 -19.70 4.83 -2.26
N SER A 67 -18.85 3.81 -2.03
CA SER A 67 -19.28 2.56 -1.40
C SER A 67 -19.84 2.78 0.01
N GLU A 68 -20.75 1.91 0.45
CA GLU A 68 -21.33 1.91 1.81
C GLU A 68 -20.30 1.86 2.96
N ARG A 69 -19.10 1.34 2.68
CA ARG A 69 -17.95 1.33 3.60
C ARG A 69 -17.42 2.73 3.91
N MET A 70 -17.68 3.70 3.04
CA MET A 70 -17.22 5.08 3.16
C MET A 70 -18.36 5.96 3.67
N ARG A 71 -18.12 6.61 4.80
CA ARG A 71 -19.11 7.47 5.47
C ARG A 71 -18.50 8.78 5.89
N GLN A 72 -19.24 9.85 5.67
CA GLN A 72 -18.87 11.17 6.17
C GLN A 72 -19.46 11.40 7.57
N GLU A 73 -18.56 11.64 8.52
CA GLU A 73 -18.84 11.93 9.93
C GLU A 73 -18.34 13.34 10.23
N ASN A 74 -19.27 14.31 10.29
CA ASN A 74 -18.94 15.72 10.38
C ASN A 74 -18.03 16.14 9.20
N ILE A 75 -16.84 16.68 9.48
CA ILE A 75 -15.85 17.07 8.45
C ILE A 75 -14.90 15.92 8.06
N SER A 76 -15.00 14.75 8.71
CA SER A 76 -14.08 13.62 8.51
C SER A 76 -14.68 12.54 7.62
N LEU A 77 -13.81 11.83 6.90
CA LEU A 77 -14.17 10.65 6.11
C LEU A 77 -13.74 9.39 6.83
N ARG A 78 -14.69 8.50 7.12
CA ARG A 78 -14.46 7.18 7.71
C ARG A 78 -14.56 6.11 6.63
N ILE A 79 -13.57 5.24 6.56
CA ILE A 79 -13.50 4.09 5.65
C ILE A 79 -13.44 2.83 6.50
N GLU A 80 -14.48 2.01 6.45
CA GLU A 80 -14.53 0.72 7.12
C GLU A 80 -13.85 -0.37 6.29
N ASN A 81 -13.18 -1.30 6.98
CA ASN A 81 -12.49 -2.44 6.38
C ASN A 81 -11.61 -2.01 5.21
N THR A 82 -10.60 -1.16 5.49
CA THR A 82 -9.76 -0.55 4.46
C THR A 82 -9.06 -1.62 3.64
N ALA A 83 -9.19 -1.56 2.32
CA ALA A 83 -8.60 -2.52 1.39
C ALA A 83 -7.48 -1.88 0.55
N VAL A 84 -6.61 -2.69 -0.04
CA VAL A 84 -5.52 -2.21 -0.92
C VAL A 84 -6.04 -1.38 -2.10
N THR A 85 -7.26 -1.68 -2.57
CA THR A 85 -7.94 -0.95 -3.64
C THR A 85 -8.42 0.45 -3.24
N ASP A 86 -8.49 0.75 -1.94
CA ASP A 86 -8.82 2.08 -1.44
C ASP A 86 -7.61 3.04 -1.50
N ARG A 87 -6.41 2.54 -1.82
CA ARG A 87 -5.20 3.37 -2.00
C ARG A 87 -5.42 4.43 -3.07
N GLY A 88 -5.08 5.68 -2.77
CA GLY A 88 -5.22 6.79 -3.70
C GLY A 88 -5.25 8.16 -3.03
N ASN A 89 -5.69 9.17 -3.78
CA ASN A 89 -5.73 10.54 -3.33
C ASN A 89 -7.14 10.93 -2.85
N TYR A 90 -7.21 11.50 -1.66
CA TYR A 90 -8.44 11.93 -1.00
C TYR A 90 -8.35 13.43 -0.76
N SER A 91 -9.22 14.20 -1.41
CA SER A 91 -9.24 15.65 -1.29
C SER A 91 -10.48 16.09 -0.53
N CYS A 92 -10.28 16.76 0.59
CA CYS A 92 -11.34 17.47 1.28
C CYS A 92 -11.41 18.92 0.78
N GLU A 93 -12.61 19.37 0.45
CA GLU A 93 -12.96 20.72 0.06
C GLU A 93 -13.96 21.27 1.08
N ILE A 94 -13.57 22.32 1.79
CA ILE A 94 -14.43 23.02 2.73
C ILE A 94 -14.79 24.37 2.16
N VAL A 95 -16.09 24.65 2.06
CA VAL A 95 -16.63 25.95 1.68
C VAL A 95 -17.05 26.69 2.95
N THR A 96 -16.56 27.92 3.10
CA THR A 96 -16.89 28.83 4.20
C THR A 96 -17.28 30.20 3.65
N ALA A 97 -17.73 31.12 4.51
CA ALA A 97 -17.96 32.52 4.11
C ALA A 97 -16.68 33.27 3.67
N LEU A 98 -15.50 32.80 4.09
CA LEU A 98 -14.21 33.43 3.74
C LEU A 98 -13.62 32.89 2.43
N GLY A 99 -14.10 31.75 1.96
CA GLY A 99 -13.61 31.09 0.76
C GLY A 99 -13.62 29.57 0.85
N THR A 100 -12.96 28.95 -0.12
CA THR A 100 -12.85 27.50 -0.24
C THR A 100 -11.44 27.02 0.09
N PHE A 101 -11.35 26.04 0.99
CA PHE A 101 -10.09 25.46 1.45
C PHE A 101 -9.97 24.01 1.04
N PHE A 102 -8.75 23.59 0.70
CA PHE A 102 -8.47 22.24 0.21
C PHE A 102 -7.42 21.54 1.07
N THR A 103 -7.68 20.30 1.45
CA THR A 103 -6.70 19.39 2.07
C THR A 103 -6.61 18.13 1.24
N SER A 104 -5.40 17.73 0.86
CA SER A 104 -5.16 16.50 0.10
C SER A 104 -4.45 15.46 0.96
N VAL A 105 -4.89 14.21 0.88
CA VAL A 105 -4.34 13.09 1.63
C VAL A 105 -4.05 11.94 0.67
N LEU A 106 -2.79 11.50 0.63
CA LEU A 106 -2.42 10.27 -0.05
C LEU A 106 -2.59 9.10 0.94
N LEU A 107 -3.59 8.26 0.71
CA LEU A 107 -3.83 7.07 1.52
C LEU A 107 -2.99 5.92 0.98
N GLU A 108 -2.06 5.43 1.82
CA GLU A 108 -1.26 4.23 1.58
C GLU A 108 -1.75 3.10 2.50
N VAL A 109 -1.90 1.89 1.93
CA VAL A 109 -2.43 0.73 2.67
C VAL A 109 -1.31 -0.29 2.88
N LEU A 110 -1.13 -0.77 4.09
CA LEU A 110 -0.12 -1.75 4.47
C LEU A 110 -0.75 -3.14 4.60
N VAL A 111 -0.13 -4.13 3.96
CA VAL A 111 -0.45 -5.55 4.16
C VAL A 111 0.85 -6.27 4.49
N GLN A 112 0.88 -6.94 5.63
CA GLN A 112 2.03 -7.74 6.02
C GLN A 112 2.10 -9.01 5.16
N PRO A 113 3.21 -9.28 4.45
CA PRO A 113 3.35 -10.48 3.66
C PRO A 113 3.48 -11.73 4.53
N SER A 114 2.95 -12.86 4.07
CA SER A 114 3.26 -14.18 4.61
C SER A 114 4.52 -14.72 3.94
N VAL A 115 5.52 -15.11 4.74
CA VAL A 115 6.81 -15.58 4.22
C VAL A 115 6.92 -17.09 4.31
N THR A 116 7.31 -17.73 3.20
CA THR A 116 7.57 -19.17 3.12
C THR A 116 8.93 -19.42 2.47
N LEU A 117 9.70 -20.36 3.00
CA LEU A 117 10.96 -20.82 2.42
C LEU A 117 10.94 -22.34 2.28
N GLU A 118 10.97 -22.84 1.05
CA GLU A 118 10.85 -24.26 0.74
C GLU A 118 11.78 -24.66 -0.42
N LEU A 119 12.01 -25.95 -0.62
CA LEU A 119 12.62 -26.45 -1.86
C LEU A 119 11.52 -26.63 -2.90
N ASN A 120 11.67 -26.02 -4.07
CA ASN A 120 10.73 -26.22 -5.16
C ASN A 120 10.85 -27.65 -5.74
N LYS A 121 10.04 -27.97 -6.76
CA LYS A 121 10.02 -29.30 -7.40
C LYS A 121 11.36 -29.73 -8.01
N LEU A 122 12.26 -28.78 -8.26
CA LEU A 122 13.61 -29.02 -8.80
C LEU A 122 14.67 -29.10 -7.68
N GLY A 123 14.26 -29.08 -6.40
CA GLY A 123 15.18 -29.06 -5.26
C GLY A 123 15.88 -27.71 -5.06
N VAL A 124 15.42 -26.64 -5.71
CA VAL A 124 16.01 -25.30 -5.60
C VAL A 124 15.31 -24.53 -4.48
N PRO A 125 16.04 -23.92 -3.53
CA PRO A 125 15.48 -23.03 -2.52
C PRO A 125 14.65 -21.91 -3.16
N GLU A 126 13.43 -21.76 -2.68
CA GLU A 126 12.47 -20.76 -3.13
C GLU A 126 11.88 -20.07 -1.90
N CYS A 127 12.13 -18.76 -1.81
CA CYS A 127 11.59 -17.89 -0.79
C CYS A 127 10.46 -17.05 -1.41
N ARG A 128 9.29 -17.07 -0.77
CA ARG A 128 8.13 -16.32 -1.22
C ARG A 128 7.63 -15.41 -0.12
N ALA A 129 7.43 -14.15 -0.44
CA ALA A 129 6.71 -13.17 0.38
C ALA A 129 5.36 -12.92 -0.29
N HIS A 130 4.30 -13.54 0.21
CA HIS A 130 2.97 -13.55 -0.38
C HIS A 130 2.10 -12.42 0.17
N GLY A 131 1.43 -11.70 -0.72
CA GLY A 131 0.36 -10.77 -0.36
C GLY A 131 0.80 -9.52 0.40
N GLY A 132 2.05 -9.06 0.23
CA GLY A 132 2.53 -7.82 0.84
C GLY A 132 2.03 -6.56 0.14
N ASN A 133 1.82 -5.47 0.88
CA ASN A 133 1.71 -4.15 0.29
C ASN A 133 2.45 -3.14 1.18
N PRO A 134 3.47 -2.44 0.68
CA PRO A 134 4.06 -2.56 -0.67
C PRO A 134 4.72 -3.92 -0.94
N ALA A 135 5.30 -4.13 -2.13
CA ALA A 135 6.08 -5.34 -2.40
C ALA A 135 7.26 -5.46 -1.41
N ALA A 136 7.47 -6.65 -0.86
CA ALA A 136 8.60 -6.93 0.03
C ALA A 136 9.91 -7.02 -0.76
N ASN A 137 11.03 -6.75 -0.10
CA ASN A 137 12.35 -7.00 -0.67
C ASN A 137 12.90 -8.33 -0.15
N ILE A 138 13.42 -9.18 -1.04
CA ILE A 138 14.00 -10.48 -0.68
C ILE A 138 15.49 -10.46 -1.00
N SER A 139 16.30 -10.91 -0.05
CA SER A 139 17.75 -11.07 -0.18
C SER A 139 18.18 -12.43 0.38
N TRP A 140 19.37 -12.89 -0.01
CA TRP A 140 19.87 -14.22 0.36
C TRP A 140 21.24 -14.14 1.01
N THR A 141 21.56 -15.14 1.84
CA THR A 141 22.88 -15.33 2.42
C THR A 141 23.27 -16.82 2.35
N PRO A 142 24.46 -17.15 1.80
CA PRO A 142 25.46 -16.24 1.22
C PRO A 142 25.07 -15.73 -0.19
N GLU A 143 25.18 -14.43 -0.47
CA GLU A 143 24.79 -13.88 -1.78
C GLU A 143 25.77 -14.25 -2.90
N ALA A 144 27.08 -14.18 -2.64
CA ALA A 144 28.14 -14.28 -3.64
C ALA A 144 28.32 -15.69 -4.28
N VAL A 145 27.59 -16.70 -3.80
CA VAL A 145 27.84 -18.13 -4.11
C VAL A 145 26.65 -18.78 -4.82
N GLY A 146 25.72 -17.98 -5.32
CA GLY A 146 24.54 -18.47 -6.03
C GLY A 146 24.03 -17.48 -7.05
N SER A 147 23.23 -17.99 -7.98
CA SER A 147 22.44 -17.18 -8.91
C SER A 147 21.06 -16.95 -8.31
N ILE A 148 20.67 -15.68 -8.19
CA ILE A 148 19.39 -15.26 -7.63
C ILE A 148 18.46 -14.87 -8.77
N SER A 149 17.26 -15.44 -8.79
CA SER A 149 16.19 -15.02 -9.70
C SER A 149 15.00 -14.56 -8.88
N THR A 150 14.56 -13.31 -9.07
CA THR A 150 13.44 -12.72 -8.34
C THR A 150 12.37 -12.27 -9.29
N ASN A 151 11.12 -12.65 -9.01
CA ASN A 151 9.94 -12.27 -9.75
C ASN A 151 8.90 -11.63 -8.82
N THR A 152 8.33 -10.51 -9.25
CA THR A 152 7.31 -9.77 -8.51
C THR A 152 6.02 -9.76 -9.30
N ALA A 153 4.92 -10.22 -8.70
CA ALA A 153 3.63 -10.31 -9.35
C ALA A 153 2.52 -9.68 -8.49
N MET A 154 1.68 -8.86 -9.10
CA MET A 154 0.48 -8.32 -8.47
C MET A 154 -0.63 -9.37 -8.46
N GLN A 155 -1.24 -9.55 -7.30
CA GLN A 155 -2.35 -10.48 -7.08
C GLN A 155 -3.71 -9.84 -7.45
N PRO A 156 -4.80 -10.63 -7.57
CA PRO A 156 -6.12 -10.10 -7.89
C PRO A 156 -6.65 -9.08 -6.87
N ASP A 157 -6.29 -9.23 -5.59
CA ASP A 157 -6.61 -8.31 -4.49
C ASP A 157 -5.72 -7.05 -4.48
N ARG A 158 -4.85 -6.89 -5.49
CA ARG A 158 -3.88 -5.80 -5.66
C ARG A 158 -2.73 -5.80 -4.65
N SER A 159 -2.60 -6.83 -3.83
CA SER A 159 -1.38 -7.08 -3.07
C SER A 159 -0.25 -7.60 -3.99
N TRP A 160 0.97 -7.64 -3.46
CA TRP A 160 2.17 -8.08 -4.18
C TRP A 160 2.69 -9.38 -3.63
N THR A 161 3.05 -10.30 -4.52
CA THR A 161 3.81 -11.50 -4.17
C THR A 161 5.17 -11.43 -4.83
N VAL A 162 6.22 -11.57 -4.01
CA VAL A 162 7.60 -11.62 -4.47
C VAL A 162 8.10 -13.04 -4.27
N THR A 163 8.55 -13.68 -5.35
CA THR A 163 9.15 -15.02 -5.35
C THR A 163 10.59 -14.89 -5.74
N SER A 164 11.50 -15.38 -4.91
CA SER A 164 12.93 -15.43 -5.20
C SER A 164 13.42 -16.86 -5.12
N THR A 165 14.19 -17.30 -6.11
CA THR A 165 14.87 -18.59 -6.12
C THR A 165 16.37 -18.39 -6.01
N TYR A 166 17.03 -19.31 -5.32
CA TYR A 166 18.46 -19.30 -5.13
C TYR A 166 19.08 -20.57 -5.68
N THR A 167 19.77 -20.46 -6.82
CA THR A 167 20.47 -21.58 -7.46
C THR A 167 21.93 -21.57 -7.02
N VAL A 168 22.32 -22.61 -6.30
CA VAL A 168 23.66 -22.74 -5.71
C VAL A 168 24.67 -23.06 -6.81
N THR A 169 25.77 -22.30 -6.88
CA THR A 169 26.84 -22.53 -7.88
C THR A 169 28.07 -23.22 -7.28
N SER A 170 28.16 -23.33 -5.94
CA SER A 170 29.26 -24.01 -5.24
C SER A 170 28.77 -25.16 -4.37
N ASN A 171 29.46 -26.29 -4.44
CA ASN A 171 29.16 -27.48 -3.63
C ASN A 171 29.43 -27.28 -2.12
N ASN A 172 30.06 -26.17 -1.71
CA ASN A 172 30.41 -25.88 -0.32
C ASN A 172 29.26 -25.26 0.49
N VAL A 173 28.16 -24.85 -0.16
CA VAL A 173 27.01 -24.26 0.52
C VAL A 173 26.05 -25.40 0.90
N THR A 174 25.87 -25.62 2.20
CA THR A 174 24.94 -26.63 2.74
C THR A 174 23.68 -26.03 3.35
N GLN A 175 23.68 -24.71 3.57
CA GLN A 175 22.56 -23.97 4.14
C GLN A 175 22.49 -22.59 3.49
N VAL A 176 21.28 -22.20 3.14
CA VAL A 176 20.98 -20.86 2.62
C VAL A 176 19.95 -20.18 3.50
N THR A 177 20.05 -18.87 3.60
CA THR A 177 19.16 -18.04 4.41
C THR A 177 18.50 -17.00 3.52
N CYS A 178 17.18 -16.94 3.57
CA CYS A 178 16.38 -15.88 2.97
C CYS A 178 16.09 -14.80 4.02
N LEU A 179 16.29 -13.54 3.66
CA LEU A 179 15.92 -12.36 4.44
C LEU A 179 14.87 -11.55 3.68
N VAL A 180 13.71 -11.34 4.30
CA VAL A 180 12.59 -10.59 3.74
C VAL A 180 12.40 -9.29 4.51
N SER A 181 12.60 -8.16 3.85
CA SER A 181 12.39 -6.82 4.40
C SER A 181 11.05 -6.24 3.93
N HIS A 182 10.27 -5.69 4.86
CA HIS A 182 8.99 -5.07 4.57
C HIS A 182 8.65 -4.02 5.66
N PRO A 183 7.98 -2.89 5.36
CA PRO A 183 7.67 -1.85 6.34
C PRO A 183 6.85 -2.30 7.56
N THR A 184 6.15 -3.42 7.46
CA THR A 184 5.38 -3.99 8.57
C THR A 184 6.23 -4.84 9.52
N PHE A 185 7.47 -5.16 9.15
CA PHE A 185 8.40 -5.89 10.00
C PHE A 185 9.35 -4.92 10.70
N VAL A 186 9.51 -5.07 12.01
CA VAL A 186 10.48 -4.26 12.79
C VAL A 186 11.93 -4.61 12.40
N GLN A 187 12.18 -5.88 12.08
CA GLN A 187 13.43 -6.40 11.54
C GLN A 187 13.12 -7.35 10.38
N PRO A 188 14.05 -7.57 9.42
CA PRO A 188 13.82 -8.51 8.33
C PRO A 188 13.41 -9.88 8.84
N HIS A 189 12.41 -10.50 8.21
CA HIS A 189 12.06 -11.88 8.49
C HIS A 189 13.16 -12.79 7.94
N VAL A 190 13.71 -13.65 8.80
CA VAL A 190 14.84 -14.53 8.46
C VAL A 190 14.37 -15.98 8.52
N SER A 191 14.61 -16.72 7.43
CA SER A 191 14.34 -18.15 7.35
C SER A 191 15.53 -18.83 6.69
N SER A 192 15.92 -20.02 7.18
CA SER A 192 17.04 -20.78 6.61
C SER A 192 16.61 -22.20 6.27
N ILE A 193 17.16 -22.74 5.18
CA ILE A 193 16.92 -24.11 4.74
C ILE A 193 18.23 -24.80 4.40
N ARG A 194 18.30 -26.10 4.71
CA ARG A 194 19.43 -26.94 4.31
C ARG A 194 19.21 -27.46 2.91
N ILE A 195 20.28 -27.43 2.12
CA ILE A 195 20.31 -27.96 0.76
C ILE A 195 21.21 -29.19 0.74
N SER A 196 20.79 -30.23 0.02
CA SER A 196 21.65 -31.36 -0.27
C SER A 196 22.52 -31.00 -1.47
N SER A 197 23.82 -31.27 -1.38
CA SER A 197 24.75 -31.11 -2.50
C SER A 197 24.46 -32.19 -3.54
N SER A 198 23.43 -32.04 -4.36
CA SER A 198 23.24 -32.89 -5.53
C SER A 198 24.07 -32.32 -6.68
N THR A 199 25.19 -32.99 -6.96
CA THR A 199 26.00 -32.93 -8.18
C THR A 199 25.26 -32.42 -9.41
N ALA A 200 25.47 -31.15 -9.75
CA ALA A 200 25.33 -30.70 -11.13
C ALA A 200 26.62 -31.06 -11.86
N GLY A 201 26.60 -32.16 -12.63
CA GLY A 201 27.67 -32.51 -13.56
C GLY A 201 27.90 -34.00 -13.71
N LEU A 202 27.15 -34.63 -14.61
CA LEU A 202 27.62 -35.58 -15.64
C LEU A 202 26.39 -36.26 -16.27
N GLY A 203 26.04 -35.84 -17.48
CA GLY A 203 24.97 -36.41 -18.27
C GLY A 203 25.15 -36.06 -19.74
N MET A 204 26.16 -36.71 -20.34
CA MET A 204 26.56 -36.82 -21.77
C MET A 204 26.64 -35.56 -22.63
#